data_AF-A0A1H6C8Z8-F1
#
_entry.id   AF-A0A1H6C8Z8-F1
#
_cell.length_a   1.000
_cell.length_b   1.000
_cell.length_c   1.000
_cell.angle_alpha   90.00
_cell.angle_beta   90.00
_cell.angle_gamma   90.00
#
_symmetry.space_group_name_H-M   'P 1'
#
loop_
_entity.id
_entity.type
_entity.pdbx_description
1 polymer ?
#
loop_
_entity_poly.entity_id
_entity_poly.type
_entity_poly.pdbx_seq_one_letter_code
_entity_poly.pdbx_strand_id
1 'polypeptide(L)'
;MTESSPDTGVGPRSLTALLHEATALAGALTGADAERLTASVLRPLSAAVERLPADPAGTPHEPPEPPKSPAAAAPSEAAAGERLWALAQEATRLRTHPEAPAGLVEAAAALQDLVRTQGDGDTAARRLAELRRLQERLPAAVVPVPDGPYLVTNAEDVTDHLGEPVAVTPTTALCRCGASARKPLCDGSHATSGFTSTKDPHRVPDRRDTHVGQQVDVLDNRGTCQHSGYCTDRLATVFHQQGDTFVTPSGGRMDEIVRAVRDCPSGALSFAIDGAEARDTVDHHGTRPPAIEVTKDGPYRVTGAVPLVRPDGAPVERNQGASLEHYALCRCGRSQNKPFCSGMHWYVGFRDPAPDAEHRPTVFEWAGGLPALERMTRLFYEKHVPQDPLLAPLFATMSPDHPQRVAKWLGEVFGGPARYSEEYGGYTRMVSQHVGKGLTEEQRARWVQLLTRSAQEAGLPNDPEFRSAFGAYIEWGSRLAVENSQTGATPPPNMPMPHWDWHTAAGAPGSRVSALAPPAAETGPPPALPADGEQVRFGEHVKPLFRSMDRQSMTFVFDLWSHEDVSRHADAILQRLRAGTMPCDGAWPADRIDAFARWIDDGRQP
;
A
#
# COMPACT_ATOMS: atom_id res chain seq x y z
N MET A 1 7.26 -26.75 -53.95
CA MET A 1 7.85 -26.72 -52.60
C MET A 1 7.43 -25.41 -51.97
N THR A 2 6.25 -25.41 -51.35
CA THR A 2 5.73 -24.29 -50.57
C THR A 2 6.32 -24.41 -49.17
N GLU A 3 7.20 -23.49 -48.82
CA GLU A 3 7.76 -23.37 -47.48
C GLU A 3 6.63 -23.07 -46.49
N SER A 4 6.43 -23.98 -45.53
CA SER A 4 5.54 -23.76 -44.39
C SER A 4 6.14 -22.65 -43.52
N SER A 5 5.45 -21.51 -43.49
CA SER A 5 5.71 -20.46 -42.49
C SER A 5 5.54 -21.06 -41.08
N PRO A 6 6.45 -20.82 -40.12
CA PRO A 6 6.27 -21.28 -38.76
C PRO A 6 5.00 -20.62 -38.18
N ASP A 7 4.12 -21.47 -37.65
CA ASP A 7 2.89 -21.09 -36.97
C ASP A 7 3.24 -20.21 -35.76
N THR A 8 3.13 -18.89 -35.96
CA THR A 8 3.57 -17.84 -35.03
C THR A 8 2.39 -17.10 -34.42
N GLY A 9 1.19 -17.67 -34.50
CA GLY A 9 -0.01 -17.19 -33.81
C GLY A 9 -0.33 -18.01 -32.55
N VAL A 10 -1.30 -17.55 -31.76
CA VAL A 10 -1.95 -18.39 -30.73
C VAL A 10 -2.83 -19.40 -31.45
N GLY A 11 -2.20 -20.42 -32.03
CA GLY A 11 -2.89 -21.48 -32.75
C GLY A 11 -3.60 -22.45 -31.78
N PRO A 12 -4.62 -23.20 -32.24
CA PRO A 12 -5.29 -24.23 -31.45
C PRO A 12 -4.33 -25.26 -30.83
N ARG A 13 -3.25 -25.58 -31.53
CA ARG A 13 -2.20 -26.50 -31.07
C ARG A 13 -1.47 -25.98 -29.84
N SER A 14 -1.06 -24.70 -29.83
CA SER A 14 -0.34 -24.09 -28.69
C SER A 14 -1.21 -24.02 -27.44
N LEU A 15 -2.50 -23.65 -27.59
CA LEU A 15 -3.43 -23.60 -26.46
C LEU A 15 -3.77 -25.00 -25.92
N THR A 16 -3.95 -25.99 -26.80
CA THR A 16 -4.20 -27.38 -26.38
C THR A 16 -2.97 -27.98 -25.69
N ALA A 17 -1.76 -27.69 -26.18
CA ALA A 17 -0.51 -28.12 -25.54
C ALA A 17 -0.35 -27.50 -24.13
N LEU A 18 -0.63 -26.19 -24.00
CA LEU A 18 -0.61 -25.50 -22.72
C LEU A 18 -1.62 -26.10 -21.73
N LEU A 19 -2.84 -26.38 -22.18
CA LEU A 19 -3.88 -27.02 -21.36
C LEU A 19 -3.47 -28.44 -20.93
N HIS A 20 -2.84 -29.21 -21.82
CA HIS A 20 -2.37 -30.56 -21.52
C HIS A 20 -1.29 -30.55 -20.43
N GLU A 21 -0.27 -29.69 -20.55
CA GLU A 21 0.79 -29.58 -19.55
C GLU A 21 0.23 -29.08 -18.20
N ALA A 22 -0.65 -28.08 -18.23
CA ALA A 22 -1.31 -27.60 -17.02
C ALA A 22 -2.12 -28.71 -16.33
N THR A 23 -2.84 -29.54 -17.10
CA THR A 23 -3.62 -30.68 -16.56
C THR A 23 -2.69 -31.72 -15.93
N ALA A 24 -1.58 -32.04 -16.60
CA ALA A 24 -0.57 -32.95 -16.07
C ALA A 24 0.09 -32.43 -14.78
N LEU A 25 0.32 -31.11 -14.68
CA LEU A 25 0.86 -30.49 -13.46
C LEU A 25 -0.17 -30.50 -12.32
N ALA A 26 -1.42 -30.15 -12.60
CA ALA A 26 -2.49 -30.15 -11.60
C ALA A 26 -2.71 -31.54 -10.99
N GLY A 27 -2.65 -32.60 -11.80
CA GLY A 27 -2.74 -33.98 -11.31
C GLY A 27 -1.52 -34.45 -10.48
N ALA A 28 -0.40 -33.72 -10.55
CA ALA A 28 0.82 -34.03 -9.82
C ALA A 28 0.99 -33.21 -8.52
N LEU A 29 0.20 -32.14 -8.35
CA LEU A 29 0.16 -31.30 -7.14
C LEU A 29 -0.94 -31.77 -6.18
N THR A 30 -0.88 -31.31 -4.93
CA THR A 30 -1.91 -31.54 -3.92
C THR A 30 -2.27 -30.24 -3.19
N GLY A 31 -3.41 -30.22 -2.50
CA GLY A 31 -3.84 -29.09 -1.67
C GLY A 31 -4.19 -27.83 -2.48
N ALA A 32 -3.92 -26.66 -1.88
CA ALA A 32 -4.38 -25.37 -2.39
C ALA A 32 -3.85 -25.01 -3.78
N ASP A 33 -2.61 -25.41 -4.11
CA ASP A 33 -2.03 -25.13 -5.43
C ASP A 33 -2.72 -25.92 -6.55
N ALA A 34 -3.11 -27.18 -6.28
CA ALA A 34 -3.84 -28.01 -7.24
C ALA A 34 -5.28 -27.48 -7.48
N GLU A 35 -5.97 -27.09 -6.40
CA GLU A 35 -7.29 -26.46 -6.48
C GLU A 35 -7.22 -25.16 -7.29
N ARG A 36 -6.19 -24.36 -7.04
CA ARG A 36 -5.97 -23.09 -7.72
C ARG A 36 -5.63 -23.25 -9.20
N LEU A 37 -4.77 -24.20 -9.58
CA LEU A 37 -4.54 -24.52 -10.98
C LEU A 37 -5.84 -24.93 -11.67
N THR A 38 -6.66 -25.76 -11.02
CA THR A 38 -7.92 -26.22 -11.59
C THR A 38 -8.89 -25.06 -11.82
N ALA A 39 -9.14 -24.24 -10.79
CA ALA A 39 -10.14 -23.17 -10.83
C ALA A 39 -9.71 -21.97 -11.70
N SER A 40 -8.43 -21.62 -11.66
CA SER A 40 -7.91 -20.36 -12.22
C SER A 40 -7.03 -20.53 -13.47
N VAL A 41 -6.61 -21.76 -13.82
CA VAL A 41 -5.80 -22.03 -15.02
C VAL A 41 -6.52 -22.97 -15.97
N LEU A 42 -6.89 -24.18 -15.53
CA LEU A 42 -7.50 -25.19 -16.40
C LEU A 42 -8.85 -24.73 -16.94
N ARG A 43 -9.76 -24.29 -16.07
CA ARG A 43 -11.08 -23.81 -16.47
C ARG A 43 -11.03 -22.72 -17.56
N PRO A 44 -10.32 -21.59 -17.37
CA PRO A 44 -10.28 -20.55 -18.40
C PRO A 44 -9.57 -21.01 -19.69
N LEU A 45 -8.54 -21.88 -19.61
CA LEU A 45 -7.90 -22.44 -20.80
C LEU A 45 -8.83 -23.36 -21.58
N SER A 46 -9.53 -24.28 -20.91
CA SER A 46 -10.52 -25.16 -21.55
C SER A 46 -11.59 -24.34 -22.27
N ALA A 47 -12.16 -23.33 -21.61
CA ALA A 47 -13.15 -22.44 -22.21
C ALA A 47 -12.59 -21.63 -23.40
N ALA A 48 -11.28 -21.34 -23.42
CA ALA A 48 -10.64 -20.69 -24.56
C ALA A 48 -10.45 -21.66 -25.74
N VAL A 49 -10.01 -22.90 -25.47
CA VAL A 49 -9.84 -23.95 -26.50
C VAL A 49 -11.18 -24.30 -27.15
N GLU A 50 -12.25 -24.44 -26.37
CA GLU A 50 -13.61 -24.75 -26.87
C GLU A 50 -14.17 -23.69 -27.83
N ARG A 51 -13.68 -22.44 -27.74
CA ARG A 51 -14.12 -21.32 -28.59
C ARG A 51 -13.31 -21.16 -29.87
N LEU A 52 -12.23 -21.92 -30.03
CA LEU A 52 -11.42 -21.87 -31.26
C LEU A 52 -12.18 -22.55 -32.41
N PRO A 53 -12.11 -22.00 -33.63
CA PRO A 53 -12.63 -22.70 -34.80
C PRO A 53 -11.90 -24.04 -34.97
N ALA A 54 -12.65 -25.09 -35.31
CA ALA A 54 -12.09 -26.42 -35.55
C ALA A 54 -11.02 -26.37 -36.65
N ASP A 55 -9.92 -27.12 -36.46
CA ASP A 55 -8.87 -27.28 -37.47
C ASP A 55 -9.50 -27.74 -38.80
N PRO A 56 -9.15 -27.17 -39.97
CA PRO A 56 -9.64 -27.62 -41.29
C PRO A 56 -9.46 -29.12 -41.58
N ALA A 57 -8.67 -29.84 -40.78
CA ALA A 57 -8.53 -31.29 -40.82
C ALA A 57 -9.73 -32.09 -40.21
N GLY A 58 -10.73 -31.44 -39.61
CA GLY A 58 -11.99 -32.08 -39.21
C GLY A 58 -11.91 -33.09 -38.05
N THR A 59 -10.79 -33.14 -37.33
CA THR A 59 -10.72 -33.90 -36.06
C THR A 59 -11.44 -33.10 -34.96
N PRO A 60 -12.46 -33.68 -34.29
CA PRO A 60 -13.05 -33.07 -33.11
C PRO A 60 -11.97 -32.78 -32.07
N HIS A 61 -12.00 -31.59 -31.44
CA HIS A 61 -11.28 -31.36 -30.18
C HIS A 61 -11.96 -32.20 -29.10
N GLU A 62 -11.59 -33.47 -29.02
CA GLU A 62 -11.99 -34.33 -27.91
C GLU A 62 -11.30 -33.77 -26.64
N PRO A 63 -12.05 -33.47 -25.56
CA PRO A 63 -11.43 -33.09 -24.30
C PRO A 63 -10.42 -34.17 -23.94
N PRO A 64 -9.19 -33.85 -23.51
CA PRO A 64 -8.24 -34.87 -23.13
C PRO A 64 -8.88 -35.76 -22.06
N GLU A 65 -9.01 -37.07 -22.35
CA GLU A 65 -9.42 -38.02 -21.32
C GLU A 65 -8.47 -37.83 -20.11
N PRO A 66 -9.00 -37.79 -18.87
CA PRO A 66 -8.15 -37.70 -17.70
C PRO A 66 -7.12 -38.85 -17.77
N PRO A 67 -5.83 -38.58 -17.56
CA PRO A 67 -4.79 -39.58 -17.79
C PRO A 67 -5.08 -40.83 -16.96
N LYS A 68 -5.41 -41.94 -17.62
CA LYS A 68 -5.35 -43.26 -17.02
C LYS A 68 -3.87 -43.65 -16.98
N SER A 69 -3.21 -43.42 -15.85
CA SER A 69 -1.88 -44.00 -15.63
C SER A 69 -1.62 -44.33 -14.16
N PRO A 70 -0.74 -45.32 -13.90
CA PRO A 70 -0.46 -45.82 -12.57
C PRO A 70 0.21 -44.74 -11.72
N ALA A 71 0.16 -44.90 -10.41
CA ALA A 71 0.78 -44.01 -9.43
C ALA A 71 2.29 -43.82 -9.70
N ALA A 72 2.64 -42.84 -10.54
CA ALA A 72 3.97 -42.27 -10.57
C ALA A 72 4.16 -41.52 -9.25
N ALA A 73 5.34 -41.64 -8.65
CA ALA A 73 5.66 -40.89 -7.44
C ALA A 73 5.43 -39.40 -7.67
N ALA A 74 4.79 -38.72 -6.71
CA ALA A 74 4.58 -37.28 -6.77
C ALA A 74 5.94 -36.58 -7.02
N PRO A 75 6.01 -35.61 -7.94
CA PRO A 75 7.24 -34.87 -8.21
C PRO A 75 7.72 -34.20 -6.92
N SER A 76 9.04 -34.05 -6.78
CA SER A 76 9.57 -33.19 -5.73
C SER A 76 9.06 -31.76 -5.90
N GLU A 77 8.94 -31.03 -4.80
CA GLU A 77 8.47 -29.64 -4.80
C GLU A 77 9.30 -28.76 -5.76
N ALA A 78 10.62 -28.96 -5.79
CA ALA A 78 11.52 -28.28 -6.73
C ALA A 78 11.20 -28.59 -8.20
N ALA A 79 10.91 -29.86 -8.53
CA ALA A 79 10.57 -30.26 -9.90
C ALA A 79 9.20 -29.71 -10.32
N ALA A 80 8.23 -29.67 -9.40
CA ALA A 80 6.92 -29.06 -9.65
C ALA A 80 7.03 -27.55 -9.84
N GLY A 81 7.87 -26.87 -9.07
CA GLY A 81 8.13 -25.43 -9.20
C GLY A 81 8.80 -25.04 -10.52
N GLU A 82 9.70 -25.86 -11.06
CA GLU A 82 10.28 -25.64 -12.39
C GLU A 82 9.27 -25.86 -13.52
N ARG A 83 8.39 -26.87 -13.40
CA ARG A 83 7.30 -27.08 -14.37
C ARG A 83 6.29 -25.93 -14.36
N LEU A 84 5.90 -25.45 -13.18
CA LEU A 84 5.05 -24.27 -13.05
C LEU A 84 5.71 -23.05 -13.70
N TRP A 85 7.00 -22.85 -13.47
CA TRP A 85 7.76 -21.75 -14.07
C TRP A 85 7.78 -21.83 -15.60
N ALA A 86 8.03 -23.00 -16.18
CA ALA A 86 7.97 -23.21 -17.62
C ALA A 86 6.57 -22.91 -18.19
N LEU A 87 5.52 -23.36 -17.51
CA LEU A 87 4.14 -23.13 -17.89
C LEU A 87 3.76 -21.64 -17.84
N ALA A 88 4.20 -20.92 -16.80
CA ALA A 88 3.98 -19.48 -16.66
C ALA A 88 4.69 -18.69 -17.77
N GLN A 89 5.92 -19.04 -18.13
CA GLN A 89 6.64 -18.41 -19.25
C GLN A 89 5.89 -18.62 -20.57
N GLU A 90 5.43 -19.85 -20.83
CA GLU A 90 4.77 -20.16 -22.09
C GLU A 90 3.42 -19.47 -22.23
N ALA A 91 2.58 -19.52 -21.19
CA ALA A 91 1.33 -18.75 -21.16
C ALA A 91 1.60 -17.24 -21.32
N THR A 92 2.69 -16.73 -20.73
CA THR A 92 3.08 -15.32 -20.84
C THR A 92 3.52 -14.95 -22.25
N ARG A 93 4.25 -15.82 -22.96
CA ARG A 93 4.60 -15.60 -24.38
C ARG A 93 3.35 -15.60 -25.26
N LEU A 94 2.51 -16.61 -25.10
CA LEU A 94 1.28 -16.74 -25.90
C LEU A 94 0.34 -15.55 -25.71
N ARG A 95 0.23 -14.99 -24.49
CA ARG A 95 -0.64 -13.81 -24.27
C ARG A 95 -0.17 -12.52 -24.95
N THR A 96 1.05 -12.48 -25.49
CA THR A 96 1.57 -11.29 -26.18
C THR A 96 0.98 -11.10 -27.57
N HIS A 97 0.35 -12.14 -28.12
CA HIS A 97 -0.30 -12.07 -29.42
C HIS A 97 -1.58 -11.22 -29.34
N PRO A 98 -1.88 -10.38 -30.35
CA PRO A 98 -3.06 -9.51 -30.34
C PRO A 98 -4.40 -10.24 -30.19
N GLU A 99 -4.49 -11.48 -30.67
CA GLU A 99 -5.71 -12.30 -30.65
C GLU A 99 -5.77 -13.26 -29.45
N ALA A 100 -4.91 -13.07 -28.44
CA ALA A 100 -4.91 -13.91 -27.25
C ALA A 100 -6.29 -13.90 -26.56
N PRO A 101 -6.95 -15.07 -26.41
CA PRO A 101 -8.28 -15.11 -25.81
C PRO A 101 -8.22 -14.76 -24.33
N ALA A 102 -9.28 -14.14 -23.79
CA ALA A 102 -9.34 -13.73 -22.39
C ALA A 102 -9.06 -14.87 -21.40
N GLY A 103 -9.45 -16.11 -21.75
CA GLY A 103 -9.14 -17.30 -20.93
C GLY A 103 -7.64 -17.61 -20.85
N LEU A 104 -6.87 -17.40 -21.92
CA LEU A 104 -5.41 -17.52 -21.87
C LEU A 104 -4.81 -16.43 -20.97
N VAL A 105 -5.30 -15.19 -21.08
CA VAL A 105 -4.79 -14.07 -20.27
C VAL A 105 -5.12 -14.26 -18.79
N GLU A 106 -6.32 -14.77 -18.46
CA GLU A 106 -6.69 -15.14 -17.09
C GLU A 106 -5.81 -16.26 -16.53
N ALA A 107 -5.57 -17.31 -17.32
CA ALA A 107 -4.68 -18.40 -16.95
C ALA A 107 -3.24 -17.92 -16.74
N ALA A 108 -2.74 -17.05 -17.62
CA ALA A 108 -1.42 -16.42 -17.47
C ALA A 108 -1.33 -15.64 -16.15
N ALA A 109 -2.34 -14.82 -15.81
CA ALA A 109 -2.38 -14.10 -14.54
C ALA A 109 -2.32 -15.05 -13.33
N ALA A 110 -3.11 -16.13 -13.36
CA ALA A 110 -3.13 -17.11 -12.28
C ALA A 110 -1.79 -17.84 -12.11
N LEU A 111 -1.13 -18.20 -13.22
CA LEU A 111 0.20 -18.82 -13.26
C LEU A 111 1.28 -17.88 -12.74
N GLN A 112 1.27 -16.61 -13.14
CA GLN A 112 2.25 -15.62 -12.64
C GLN A 112 2.12 -15.43 -11.13
N ASP A 113 0.89 -15.34 -10.60
CA ASP A 113 0.68 -15.21 -9.16
C ASP A 113 0.98 -16.52 -8.39
N LEU A 114 0.92 -17.71 -9.02
CA LEU A 114 1.41 -18.96 -8.40
C LEU A 114 2.94 -18.94 -8.32
N VAL A 115 3.62 -18.52 -9.40
CA VAL A 115 5.09 -18.40 -9.43
C VAL A 115 5.59 -17.39 -8.39
N ARG A 116 4.87 -16.28 -8.20
CA ARG A 116 5.19 -15.27 -7.18
C ARG A 116 5.20 -15.85 -5.76
N THR A 117 4.31 -16.81 -5.48
CA THR A 117 4.16 -17.40 -4.15
C THR A 117 5.08 -18.59 -3.90
N GLN A 118 5.92 -18.97 -4.87
CA GLN A 118 6.84 -20.11 -4.77
C GLN A 118 8.31 -19.70 -4.71
N GLY A 119 9.11 -20.48 -3.96
CA GLY A 119 10.57 -20.29 -3.82
C GLY A 119 10.96 -19.21 -2.81
N ASP A 120 12.26 -18.94 -2.69
CA ASP A 120 12.77 -17.80 -1.91
C ASP A 120 12.49 -16.45 -2.61
N GLY A 121 12.58 -15.36 -1.85
CA GLY A 121 12.27 -14.01 -2.35
C GLY A 121 13.10 -13.59 -3.57
N ASP A 122 14.37 -13.99 -3.62
CA ASP A 122 15.27 -13.66 -4.73
C ASP A 122 14.89 -14.41 -6.01
N THR A 123 14.53 -15.68 -5.91
CA THR A 123 14.08 -16.48 -7.05
C THR A 123 12.75 -16.00 -7.59
N ALA A 124 11.79 -15.70 -6.70
CA ALA A 124 10.51 -15.10 -7.10
C ALA A 124 10.71 -13.76 -7.82
N ALA A 125 11.57 -12.88 -7.28
CA ALA A 125 11.87 -11.58 -7.89
C ALA A 125 12.49 -11.72 -9.29
N ARG A 126 13.47 -12.62 -9.48
CA ARG A 126 14.08 -12.88 -10.81
C ARG A 126 13.07 -13.42 -11.81
N ARG A 127 12.22 -14.36 -11.41
CA ARG A 127 11.18 -14.93 -12.28
C ARG A 127 10.14 -13.88 -12.69
N LEU A 128 9.73 -13.02 -11.76
CA LEU A 128 8.82 -11.90 -12.07
C LEU A 128 9.46 -10.87 -13.02
N ALA A 129 10.75 -10.58 -12.85
CA ALA A 129 11.47 -9.69 -13.77
C ALA A 129 11.49 -10.24 -15.20
N GLU A 130 11.69 -11.56 -15.38
CA GLU A 130 11.63 -12.19 -16.69
C GLU A 130 10.20 -12.20 -17.27
N LEU A 131 9.17 -12.49 -16.47
CA LEU A 131 7.78 -12.39 -16.92
C LEU A 131 7.42 -10.98 -17.37
N ARG A 132 7.93 -9.95 -16.69
CA ARG A 132 7.76 -8.55 -17.08
C ARG A 132 8.41 -8.29 -18.44
N ARG A 133 9.66 -8.74 -18.62
CA ARG A 133 10.39 -8.61 -19.88
C ARG A 133 9.66 -9.27 -21.06
N LEU A 134 9.11 -10.46 -20.87
CA LEU A 134 8.39 -11.18 -21.93
C LEU A 134 7.18 -10.40 -22.49
N GLN A 135 6.56 -9.54 -21.68
CA GLN A 135 5.33 -8.82 -22.03
C GLN A 135 5.47 -7.29 -21.96
N GLU A 136 6.70 -6.77 -21.91
CA GLU A 136 7.01 -5.34 -21.72
C GLU A 136 6.43 -4.45 -22.84
N ARG A 137 6.21 -5.02 -24.03
CA ARG A 137 5.64 -4.34 -25.19
C ARG A 137 4.13 -4.17 -25.14
N LEU A 138 3.45 -4.82 -24.20
CA LEU A 138 2.00 -4.66 -24.03
C LEU A 138 1.72 -3.35 -23.27
N PRO A 139 0.74 -2.56 -23.71
CA PRO A 139 0.38 -1.34 -22.98
C PRO A 139 -0.24 -1.67 -21.63
N ALA A 140 -0.12 -0.73 -20.69
CA ALA A 140 -0.91 -0.78 -19.47
C ALA A 140 -2.40 -0.75 -19.82
N ALA A 141 -3.20 -1.64 -19.25
CA ALA A 141 -4.64 -1.68 -19.49
C ALA A 141 -5.38 -2.50 -18.43
N VAL A 142 -6.66 -2.17 -18.24
CA VAL A 142 -7.63 -2.98 -17.50
C VAL A 142 -8.67 -3.54 -18.47
N VAL A 143 -8.86 -4.86 -18.47
CA VAL A 143 -9.85 -5.56 -19.29
C VAL A 143 -10.91 -6.22 -18.40
N PRO A 144 -12.18 -5.76 -18.40
CA PRO A 144 -13.26 -6.45 -17.73
C PRO A 144 -13.71 -7.67 -18.55
N VAL A 145 -13.35 -8.86 -18.10
CA VAL A 145 -13.78 -10.11 -18.76
C VAL A 145 -15.30 -10.29 -18.55
N PRO A 146 -16.06 -10.68 -19.59
CA PRO A 146 -17.47 -11.05 -19.43
C PRO A 146 -17.64 -12.11 -18.36
N ASP A 147 -18.47 -11.80 -17.36
CA ASP A 147 -18.75 -12.63 -16.17
C ASP A 147 -17.48 -13.12 -15.43
N GLY A 148 -16.36 -12.43 -15.62
CA GLY A 148 -15.05 -12.79 -15.10
C GLY A 148 -14.34 -11.65 -14.36
N PRO A 149 -13.04 -11.79 -14.09
CA PRO A 149 -12.25 -10.81 -13.37
C PRO A 149 -11.94 -9.55 -14.20
N TYR A 150 -11.30 -8.57 -13.57
CA TYR A 150 -10.53 -7.57 -14.32
C TYR A 150 -9.12 -8.11 -14.57
N LEU A 151 -8.71 -8.18 -15.83
CA LEU A 151 -7.33 -8.51 -16.21
C LEU A 151 -6.55 -7.21 -16.35
N VAL A 152 -5.61 -7.01 -15.44
CA VAL A 152 -4.71 -5.86 -15.40
C VAL A 152 -3.39 -6.26 -16.04
N THR A 153 -2.94 -5.52 -17.04
CA THR A 153 -1.63 -5.70 -17.69
C THR A 153 -0.79 -4.46 -17.42
N ASN A 154 0.47 -4.66 -17.01
CA ASN A 154 1.51 -3.63 -16.87
C ASN A 154 1.09 -2.35 -16.13
N ALA A 155 0.10 -2.45 -15.23
CA ALA A 155 -0.30 -1.41 -14.28
C ALA A 155 -0.08 -1.97 -12.87
N GLU A 156 1.19 -1.98 -12.46
CA GLU A 156 1.66 -2.68 -11.26
C GLU A 156 1.66 -1.79 -10.00
N ASP A 157 1.43 -0.48 -10.14
CA ASP A 157 1.20 0.42 -8.99
C ASP A 157 -0.22 0.19 -8.43
N VAL A 158 -0.32 -0.83 -7.59
CA VAL A 158 -1.56 -1.23 -6.93
C VAL A 158 -1.36 -1.12 -5.43
N THR A 159 -2.19 -0.30 -4.77
CA THR A 159 -2.12 -0.12 -3.32
C THR A 159 -3.44 -0.52 -2.66
N ASP A 160 -3.39 -0.92 -1.39
CA ASP A 160 -4.58 -1.09 -0.58
C ASP A 160 -5.06 0.26 -0.01
N HIS A 161 -6.09 0.18 0.83
CA HIS A 161 -6.72 1.33 1.46
C HIS A 161 -5.84 2.04 2.51
N LEU A 162 -4.76 1.40 2.95
CA LEU A 162 -3.78 1.98 3.86
C LEU A 162 -2.61 2.64 3.11
N GLY A 163 -2.58 2.52 1.78
CA GLY A 163 -1.49 2.97 0.93
C GLY A 163 -0.36 1.94 0.80
N GLU A 164 -0.60 0.69 1.22
CA GLU A 164 0.39 -0.39 1.15
C GLU A 164 0.36 -1.11 -0.19
N PRO A 165 1.52 -1.52 -0.74
CA PRO A 165 1.56 -2.13 -2.06
C PRO A 165 0.90 -3.50 -2.00
N VAL A 166 -0.04 -3.74 -2.91
CA VAL A 166 -0.63 -5.06 -3.11
C VAL A 166 0.33 -5.86 -3.98
N ALA A 167 0.70 -7.07 -3.54
CA ALA A 167 1.55 -7.94 -4.32
C ALA A 167 0.83 -8.39 -5.61
N VAL A 168 1.21 -7.78 -6.73
CA VAL A 168 0.68 -8.06 -8.07
C VAL A 168 1.78 -8.53 -9.01
N THR A 169 1.38 -9.09 -10.14
CA THR A 169 2.26 -9.55 -11.22
C THR A 169 2.00 -8.75 -12.50
N PRO A 170 2.90 -8.74 -13.49
CA PRO A 170 2.73 -7.88 -14.67
C PRO A 170 1.45 -8.21 -15.47
N THR A 171 0.94 -9.44 -15.39
CA THR A 171 -0.49 -9.74 -15.61
C THR A 171 -1.16 -10.12 -14.30
N THR A 172 -2.22 -9.43 -13.90
CA THR A 172 -2.94 -9.72 -12.65
C THR A 172 -4.44 -9.84 -12.90
N ALA A 173 -5.09 -10.83 -12.28
CA ALA A 173 -6.54 -10.97 -12.28
C ALA A 173 -7.10 -10.41 -10.96
N LEU A 174 -7.80 -9.28 -11.00
CA LEU A 174 -8.48 -8.67 -9.86
C LEU A 174 -9.93 -9.16 -9.74
N CYS A 175 -10.36 -9.47 -8.52
CA CYS A 175 -11.70 -9.97 -8.25
C CYS A 175 -12.78 -8.91 -8.56
N ARG A 176 -13.72 -9.28 -9.42
CA ARG A 176 -14.87 -8.43 -9.75
C ARG A 176 -16.18 -8.91 -9.12
N CYS A 177 -16.27 -10.21 -8.82
CA CYS A 177 -17.51 -10.86 -8.38
C CYS A 177 -17.82 -10.67 -6.89
N GLY A 178 -16.87 -10.21 -6.08
CA GLY A 178 -17.01 -10.08 -4.63
C GLY A 178 -16.97 -11.41 -3.86
N ALA A 179 -16.83 -12.56 -4.53
CA ALA A 179 -16.87 -13.88 -3.90
C ALA A 179 -15.49 -14.49 -3.60
N SER A 180 -14.39 -13.94 -4.14
CA SER A 180 -13.06 -14.51 -3.94
C SER A 180 -12.65 -14.54 -2.46
N ALA A 181 -12.01 -15.62 -2.00
CA ALA A 181 -11.37 -15.70 -0.69
C ALA A 181 -10.01 -14.97 -0.65
N ARG A 182 -9.43 -14.67 -1.82
CA ARG A 182 -8.08 -14.08 -1.99
C ARG A 182 -8.13 -12.62 -2.43
N LYS A 183 -9.23 -11.91 -2.15
CA LYS A 183 -9.38 -10.49 -2.52
C LYS A 183 -8.15 -9.70 -2.04
N PRO A 184 -7.65 -8.78 -2.87
CA PRO A 184 -8.24 -8.27 -4.11
C PRO A 184 -8.03 -9.15 -5.36
N LEU A 185 -7.30 -10.26 -5.27
CA LEU A 185 -7.02 -11.14 -6.40
C LEU A 185 -8.21 -12.06 -6.71
N CYS A 186 -8.32 -12.50 -7.96
CA CYS A 186 -9.30 -13.48 -8.39
C CYS A 186 -8.78 -14.91 -8.13
N ASP A 187 -9.66 -15.79 -7.68
CA ASP A 187 -9.40 -17.23 -7.46
C ASP A 187 -10.32 -18.14 -8.30
N GLY A 188 -11.04 -17.57 -9.27
CA GLY A 188 -11.98 -18.29 -10.11
C GLY A 188 -13.40 -18.41 -9.55
N SER A 189 -13.68 -17.94 -8.32
CA SER A 189 -15.01 -18.03 -7.69
C SER A 189 -16.15 -17.41 -8.51
N HIS A 190 -15.85 -16.49 -9.43
CA HIS A 190 -16.86 -15.90 -10.32
C HIS A 190 -17.62 -16.95 -11.16
N ALA A 191 -16.99 -18.09 -11.48
CA ALA A 191 -17.57 -19.13 -12.31
C ALA A 191 -18.73 -19.87 -11.62
N THR A 192 -18.76 -19.88 -10.29
CA THR A 192 -19.76 -20.59 -9.49
C THR A 192 -20.58 -19.67 -8.58
N SER A 193 -20.19 -18.40 -8.42
CA SER A 193 -20.88 -17.45 -7.54
C SER A 193 -22.19 -16.88 -8.13
N GLY A 194 -22.55 -17.24 -9.36
CA GLY A 194 -23.67 -16.61 -10.09
C GLY A 194 -23.41 -15.15 -10.47
N PHE A 195 -22.15 -14.76 -10.62
CA PHE A 195 -21.79 -13.40 -11.01
C PHE A 195 -22.18 -13.13 -12.47
N THR A 196 -22.73 -11.95 -12.72
CA THR A 196 -22.93 -11.44 -14.08
C THR A 196 -22.37 -10.03 -14.21
N SER A 197 -21.72 -9.80 -15.34
CA SER A 197 -21.16 -8.53 -15.79
C SER A 197 -22.21 -7.58 -16.41
N THR A 198 -23.44 -8.05 -16.59
CA THR A 198 -24.55 -7.30 -17.19
C THR A 198 -24.89 -6.05 -16.36
N LYS A 199 -25.13 -4.93 -17.06
CA LYS A 199 -25.65 -3.68 -16.49
C LYS A 199 -27.12 -3.87 -16.10
N ASP A 200 -27.51 -3.34 -14.96
CA ASP A 200 -28.91 -3.35 -14.52
C ASP A 200 -29.73 -2.39 -15.41
N PRO A 201 -30.90 -2.81 -15.93
CA PRO A 201 -31.79 -1.93 -16.69
C PRO A 201 -32.35 -0.78 -15.84
N HIS A 202 -32.42 -0.93 -14.52
CA HIS A 202 -32.88 0.08 -13.56
C HIS A 202 -31.75 0.90 -12.93
N ARG A 203 -30.54 0.84 -13.48
CA ARG A 203 -29.43 1.70 -13.04
C ARG A 203 -29.80 3.19 -13.20
N VAL A 204 -29.12 4.05 -12.45
CA VAL A 204 -29.21 5.50 -12.64
C VAL A 204 -28.88 5.83 -14.10
N PRO A 205 -29.78 6.50 -14.84
CA PRO A 205 -29.58 6.78 -16.26
C PRO A 205 -28.32 7.59 -16.53
N ASP A 206 -27.75 7.40 -17.72
CA ASP A 206 -26.73 8.30 -18.25
C ASP A 206 -27.39 9.65 -18.56
N ARG A 207 -27.13 10.64 -17.69
CA ARG A 207 -27.65 11.98 -17.82
C ARG A 207 -26.65 12.95 -17.23
N ARG A 208 -26.17 13.86 -18.07
CA ARG A 208 -25.28 14.94 -17.67
C ARG A 208 -26.10 16.18 -17.36
N ASP A 209 -26.12 16.58 -16.10
CA ASP A 209 -26.75 17.81 -15.63
C ASP A 209 -25.70 18.93 -15.52
N THR A 210 -26.14 20.17 -15.76
CA THR A 210 -25.33 21.39 -15.60
C THR A 210 -25.98 22.25 -14.53
N HIS A 211 -25.23 22.52 -13.47
CA HIS A 211 -25.64 23.38 -12.37
C HIS A 211 -24.92 24.72 -12.53
N VAL A 212 -25.68 25.77 -12.83
CA VAL A 212 -25.12 27.09 -13.12
C VAL A 212 -24.72 27.80 -11.83
N GLY A 213 -23.50 28.33 -11.79
CA GLY A 213 -22.98 29.09 -10.66
C GLY A 213 -22.60 30.53 -11.02
N GLN A 214 -22.33 31.34 -10.00
CA GLN A 214 -21.85 32.73 -10.21
C GLN A 214 -20.40 32.81 -10.68
N GLN A 215 -19.56 31.84 -10.27
CA GLN A 215 -18.11 31.81 -10.57
C GLN A 215 -17.73 30.65 -11.49
N VAL A 216 -18.45 29.53 -11.39
CA VAL A 216 -18.16 28.28 -12.09
C VAL A 216 -19.44 27.45 -12.17
N ASP A 217 -19.62 26.74 -13.28
CA ASP A 217 -20.70 25.76 -13.43
C ASP A 217 -20.20 24.39 -13.00
N VAL A 218 -21.03 23.63 -12.30
CA VAL A 218 -20.72 22.23 -11.93
C VAL A 218 -21.46 21.30 -12.88
N LEU A 219 -20.72 20.37 -13.47
CA LEU A 219 -21.23 19.35 -14.38
C LEU A 219 -21.29 18.03 -13.62
N ASP A 220 -22.45 17.37 -13.57
CA ASP A 220 -22.66 16.13 -12.81
C ASP A 220 -23.30 15.07 -13.71
N ASN A 221 -22.80 13.85 -13.64
CA ASN A 221 -23.47 12.69 -14.17
C ASN A 221 -23.68 11.65 -13.07
N ARG A 222 -24.87 11.66 -12.48
CA ARG A 222 -25.25 10.74 -11.41
C ARG A 222 -25.17 9.27 -11.81
N GLY A 223 -25.31 8.94 -13.09
CA GLY A 223 -25.13 7.58 -13.61
C GLY A 223 -23.69 7.06 -13.46
N THR A 224 -22.70 7.96 -13.38
CA THR A 224 -21.28 7.64 -13.17
C THR A 224 -20.90 7.62 -11.68
N CYS A 225 -21.73 8.19 -10.80
CA CYS A 225 -21.39 8.38 -9.40
C CYS A 225 -21.23 7.04 -8.64
N GLN A 226 -20.09 6.86 -7.98
CA GLN A 226 -19.88 5.70 -7.10
C GLN A 226 -20.46 5.87 -5.68
N HIS A 227 -21.06 7.02 -5.38
CA HIS A 227 -21.59 7.37 -4.06
C HIS A 227 -20.54 7.31 -2.93
N SER A 228 -19.37 7.93 -3.14
CA SER A 228 -18.29 7.92 -2.15
C SER A 228 -18.46 8.91 -0.99
N GLY A 229 -19.37 9.89 -1.09
CA GLY A 229 -19.53 10.95 -0.09
C GLY A 229 -18.48 12.07 -0.15
N TYR A 230 -17.40 11.91 -0.94
CA TYR A 230 -16.27 12.86 -0.93
C TYR A 230 -16.68 14.32 -1.19
N CYS A 231 -17.62 14.56 -2.11
CA CYS A 231 -18.10 15.90 -2.41
C CYS A 231 -18.99 16.47 -1.29
N THR A 232 -19.93 15.68 -0.77
CA THR A 232 -20.87 16.08 0.28
C THR A 232 -20.15 16.29 1.63
N ASP A 233 -19.17 15.45 1.94
CA ASP A 233 -18.44 15.49 3.21
C ASP A 233 -17.46 16.68 3.25
N ARG A 234 -16.89 17.04 2.10
CA ARG A 234 -15.87 18.10 2.01
C ARG A 234 -16.42 19.49 1.75
N LEU A 235 -17.55 19.60 1.04
CA LEU A 235 -18.10 20.89 0.64
C LEU A 235 -19.64 20.86 0.69
N ALA A 236 -20.16 20.58 1.89
CA ALA A 236 -21.60 20.48 2.17
C ALA A 236 -22.40 21.75 1.85
N THR A 237 -21.74 22.91 1.72
CA THR A 237 -22.41 24.15 1.29
C THR A 237 -22.73 24.16 -0.21
N VAL A 238 -22.05 23.32 -1.00
CA VAL A 238 -22.25 23.17 -2.45
C VAL A 238 -22.91 21.83 -2.79
N PHE A 239 -22.50 20.73 -2.17
CA PHE A 239 -23.02 19.39 -2.45
C PHE A 239 -23.85 18.87 -1.27
N HIS A 240 -25.14 18.65 -1.51
CA HIS A 240 -26.10 18.34 -0.45
C HIS A 240 -26.47 16.86 -0.45
N GLN A 241 -26.42 16.22 0.71
CA GLN A 241 -26.89 14.84 0.84
C GLN A 241 -28.43 14.74 0.92
N GLN A 242 -29.08 15.82 1.38
CA GLN A 242 -30.52 15.88 1.68
C GLN A 242 -31.17 17.05 0.95
N GLY A 243 -32.46 16.92 0.65
CA GLY A 243 -33.26 17.94 -0.05
C GLY A 243 -33.33 17.74 -1.56
N ASP A 244 -34.09 18.60 -2.23
CA ASP A 244 -34.41 18.45 -3.66
C ASP A 244 -33.28 18.90 -4.60
N THR A 245 -32.33 19.70 -4.08
CA THR A 245 -31.20 20.24 -4.86
C THR A 245 -29.91 19.58 -4.43
N PHE A 246 -29.33 18.74 -5.28
CA PHE A 246 -28.05 18.08 -5.00
C PHE A 246 -26.85 19.05 -5.05
N VAL A 247 -26.83 19.99 -6.00
CA VAL A 247 -25.68 20.91 -6.21
C VAL A 247 -26.12 22.37 -6.20
N THR A 248 -25.44 23.19 -5.40
CA THR A 248 -25.55 24.66 -5.35
C THR A 248 -24.17 25.29 -5.57
N PRO A 249 -23.72 25.48 -6.83
CA PRO A 249 -22.36 25.94 -7.11
C PRO A 249 -21.99 27.25 -6.42
N SER A 250 -22.93 28.19 -6.31
CA SER A 250 -22.69 29.48 -5.65
C SER A 250 -22.58 29.41 -4.11
N GLY A 251 -22.66 28.21 -3.51
CA GLY A 251 -22.54 27.99 -2.07
C GLY A 251 -21.10 27.90 -1.53
N GLY A 252 -20.09 27.96 -2.40
CA GLY A 252 -18.68 27.85 -2.03
C GLY A 252 -17.77 28.70 -2.91
N ARG A 253 -16.50 28.80 -2.53
CA ARG A 253 -15.49 29.48 -3.35
C ARG A 253 -15.10 28.60 -4.53
N MET A 254 -14.75 29.23 -5.67
CA MET A 254 -14.33 28.51 -6.87
C MET A 254 -13.20 27.51 -6.60
N ASP A 255 -12.18 27.89 -5.82
CA ASP A 255 -11.04 27.00 -5.54
C ASP A 255 -11.42 25.76 -4.72
N GLU A 256 -12.41 25.87 -3.84
CA GLU A 256 -12.95 24.75 -3.05
C GLU A 256 -13.80 23.82 -3.92
N ILE A 257 -14.61 24.39 -4.81
CA ILE A 257 -15.43 23.62 -5.77
C ILE A 257 -14.53 22.84 -6.71
N VAL A 258 -13.51 23.48 -7.31
CA VAL A 258 -12.56 22.83 -8.21
C VAL A 258 -11.85 21.67 -7.51
N ARG A 259 -11.42 21.84 -6.26
CA ARG A 259 -10.82 20.75 -5.46
C ARG A 259 -11.81 19.60 -5.24
N ALA A 260 -13.04 19.89 -4.81
CA ALA A 260 -14.06 18.88 -4.56
C ALA A 260 -14.44 18.09 -5.84
N VAL A 261 -14.49 18.77 -6.98
CA VAL A 261 -14.72 18.15 -8.29
C VAL A 261 -13.56 17.26 -8.71
N ARG A 262 -12.32 17.75 -8.62
CA ARG A 262 -11.09 16.97 -8.92
C ARG A 262 -10.96 15.72 -8.06
N ASP A 263 -11.37 15.83 -6.82
CA ASP A 263 -11.35 14.73 -5.87
C ASP A 263 -12.48 13.72 -6.07
N CYS A 264 -13.38 13.91 -7.05
CA CYS A 264 -14.45 12.98 -7.37
C CYS A 264 -13.87 11.65 -7.89
N PRO A 265 -13.83 10.58 -7.07
CA PRO A 265 -13.09 9.38 -7.42
C PRO A 265 -13.66 8.58 -8.59
N SER A 266 -14.94 8.75 -8.92
CA SER A 266 -15.56 8.09 -10.07
C SER A 266 -15.49 8.91 -11.35
N GLY A 267 -15.03 10.17 -11.28
CA GLY A 267 -15.04 11.09 -12.42
C GLY A 267 -16.45 11.47 -12.86
N ALA A 268 -17.41 11.45 -11.93
CA ALA A 268 -18.80 11.83 -12.20
C ALA A 268 -18.99 13.36 -12.24
N LEU A 269 -18.10 14.09 -11.58
CA LEU A 269 -18.13 15.55 -11.52
C LEU A 269 -17.10 16.15 -12.49
N SER A 270 -17.44 17.30 -13.05
CA SER A 270 -16.55 18.20 -13.78
C SER A 270 -17.00 19.64 -13.53
N PHE A 271 -16.32 20.61 -14.11
CA PHE A 271 -16.71 22.01 -14.02
C PHE A 271 -16.45 22.75 -15.33
N ALA A 272 -17.21 23.83 -15.56
CA ALA A 272 -17.03 24.72 -16.69
C ALA A 272 -16.83 26.17 -16.24
N ILE A 273 -16.01 26.89 -16.99
CA ILE A 273 -15.78 28.33 -16.85
C ILE A 273 -16.22 28.96 -18.17
N ASP A 274 -17.07 29.98 -18.11
CA ASP A 274 -17.59 30.68 -19.30
C ASP A 274 -18.19 29.73 -20.35
N GLY A 275 -18.88 28.68 -19.89
CA GLY A 275 -19.51 27.65 -20.74
C GLY A 275 -18.55 26.61 -21.33
N ALA A 276 -17.24 26.72 -21.09
CA ALA A 276 -16.24 25.75 -21.54
C ALA A 276 -15.83 24.82 -20.39
N GLU A 277 -15.92 23.50 -20.62
CA GLU A 277 -15.50 22.50 -19.64
C GLU A 277 -13.98 22.52 -19.47
N ALA A 278 -13.53 22.68 -18.23
CA ALA A 278 -12.11 22.69 -17.86
C ALA A 278 -11.58 21.27 -17.57
N ARG A 279 -11.79 20.34 -18.52
CA ARG A 279 -11.49 18.91 -18.35
C ARG A 279 -10.04 18.65 -17.96
N ASP A 280 -9.09 19.31 -18.61
CA ASP A 280 -7.67 19.13 -18.32
C ASP A 280 -7.36 19.43 -16.85
N THR A 281 -7.99 20.45 -16.26
CA THR A 281 -7.80 20.77 -14.84
C THR A 281 -8.40 19.70 -13.92
N VAL A 282 -9.59 19.17 -14.28
CA VAL A 282 -10.25 18.07 -13.56
C VAL A 282 -9.37 16.82 -13.57
N ASP A 283 -8.79 16.50 -14.73
CA ASP A 283 -7.95 15.33 -14.97
C ASP A 283 -6.47 15.61 -14.66
N HIS A 284 -6.19 16.54 -13.74
CA HIS A 284 -4.85 16.83 -13.22
C HIS A 284 -3.80 17.16 -14.29
N HIS A 285 -4.22 17.74 -15.42
CA HIS A 285 -3.41 18.02 -16.60
C HIS A 285 -2.64 16.80 -17.12
N GLY A 286 -3.17 15.59 -16.86
CA GLY A 286 -2.51 14.33 -17.21
C GLY A 286 -1.22 14.04 -16.43
N THR A 287 -0.97 14.74 -15.30
CA THR A 287 0.28 14.57 -14.54
C THR A 287 0.22 13.49 -13.46
N ARG A 288 -0.96 12.94 -13.19
CA ARG A 288 -1.13 11.90 -12.15
C ARG A 288 -0.57 10.57 -12.67
N PRO A 289 0.27 9.86 -11.88
CA PRO A 289 0.81 8.58 -12.31
C PRO A 289 -0.30 7.51 -12.43
N PRO A 290 -0.15 6.54 -13.34
CA PRO A 290 -1.05 5.40 -13.45
C PRO A 290 -1.04 4.58 -12.16
N ALA A 291 -2.20 4.42 -11.50
CA ALA A 291 -2.30 3.66 -10.25
C ALA A 291 -3.70 3.05 -10.06
N ILE A 292 -3.79 1.98 -9.26
CA ILE A 292 -5.03 1.32 -8.86
C ILE A 292 -5.08 1.20 -7.32
N GLU A 293 -6.01 1.93 -6.69
CA GLU A 293 -6.27 1.82 -5.26
C GLU A 293 -7.38 0.78 -5.00
N VAL A 294 -7.11 -0.18 -4.13
CA VAL A 294 -8.10 -1.10 -3.56
C VAL A 294 -8.70 -0.46 -2.32
N THR A 295 -9.86 0.18 -2.47
CA THR A 295 -10.52 0.84 -1.33
C THR A 295 -11.11 -0.18 -0.36
N LYS A 296 -11.08 0.14 0.94
CA LYS A 296 -11.64 -0.69 2.00
C LYS A 296 -13.12 -0.95 1.75
N ASP A 297 -13.51 -2.22 1.71
CA ASP A 297 -14.90 -2.65 1.56
C ASP A 297 -15.59 -2.05 0.32
N GLY A 298 -14.81 -1.65 -0.68
CA GLY A 298 -15.27 -0.77 -1.74
C GLY A 298 -14.71 -1.10 -3.11
N PRO A 299 -14.87 -0.20 -4.09
CA PRO A 299 -14.40 -0.40 -5.46
C PRO A 299 -12.87 -0.31 -5.62
N TYR A 300 -12.38 -0.68 -6.79
CA TYR A 300 -11.06 -0.24 -7.25
C TYR A 300 -11.17 1.19 -7.77
N ARG A 301 -10.25 2.08 -7.40
CA ARG A 301 -10.15 3.43 -7.99
C ARG A 301 -8.92 3.48 -8.87
N VAL A 302 -9.14 3.72 -10.15
CA VAL A 302 -8.09 3.80 -11.16
C VAL A 302 -7.81 5.25 -11.47
N THR A 303 -6.54 5.62 -11.59
CA THR A 303 -6.09 7.00 -11.83
C THR A 303 -4.89 7.01 -12.79
N GLY A 304 -4.53 8.16 -13.32
CA GLY A 304 -3.42 8.32 -14.25
C GLY A 304 -3.68 7.75 -15.65
N ALA A 305 -4.93 7.81 -16.10
CA ALA A 305 -5.34 7.46 -17.47
C ALA A 305 -5.01 6.03 -17.91
N VAL A 306 -5.03 5.06 -16.98
CA VAL A 306 -4.97 3.63 -17.33
C VAL A 306 -6.17 3.31 -18.24
N PRO A 307 -5.95 2.79 -19.46
CA PRO A 307 -7.04 2.44 -20.38
C PRO A 307 -7.96 1.35 -19.82
N LEU A 308 -9.27 1.53 -19.99
CA LEU A 308 -10.29 0.50 -19.76
C LEU A 308 -10.82 0.02 -21.12
N VAL A 309 -10.44 -1.18 -21.54
CA VAL A 309 -10.74 -1.72 -22.87
C VAL A 309 -11.46 -3.06 -22.77
N ARG A 310 -12.30 -3.35 -23.74
CA ARG A 310 -13.00 -4.63 -23.90
C ARG A 310 -11.99 -5.71 -24.34
N PRO A 311 -12.34 -7.02 -24.25
CA PRO A 311 -11.44 -8.09 -24.67
C PRO A 311 -10.97 -8.02 -26.12
N ASP A 312 -11.71 -7.34 -27.00
CA ASP A 312 -11.34 -7.09 -28.40
C ASP A 312 -10.47 -5.84 -28.60
N GLY A 313 -10.03 -5.20 -27.51
CA GLY A 313 -9.16 -4.02 -27.52
C GLY A 313 -9.88 -2.67 -27.69
N ALA A 314 -11.18 -2.67 -27.99
CA ALA A 314 -11.93 -1.42 -28.13
C ALA A 314 -12.25 -0.79 -26.76
N PRO A 315 -12.40 0.54 -26.65
CA PRO A 315 -12.76 1.18 -25.38
C PRO A 315 -14.08 0.65 -24.79
N VAL A 316 -14.14 0.56 -23.46
CA VAL A 316 -15.40 0.31 -22.75
C VAL A 316 -16.30 1.55 -22.84
N GLU A 317 -17.57 1.35 -23.18
CA GLU A 317 -18.58 2.40 -23.22
C GLU A 317 -18.74 3.08 -21.85
N ARG A 318 -18.74 4.42 -21.85
CA ARG A 318 -18.85 5.27 -20.67
C ARG A 318 -20.03 6.23 -20.82
N ASN A 319 -20.57 6.63 -19.69
CA ASN A 319 -21.57 7.69 -19.61
C ASN A 319 -21.01 9.04 -20.09
N GLN A 320 -21.89 9.95 -20.49
CA GLN A 320 -21.51 11.27 -20.97
C GLN A 320 -20.70 12.06 -19.93
N GLY A 321 -19.54 12.58 -20.32
CA GLY A 321 -18.69 13.41 -19.45
C GLY A 321 -17.91 12.63 -18.38
N ALA A 322 -17.91 11.29 -18.41
CA ALA A 322 -17.07 10.49 -17.53
C ALA A 322 -15.58 10.76 -17.79
N SER A 323 -14.78 10.86 -16.73
CA SER A 323 -13.33 11.02 -16.86
C SER A 323 -12.71 9.78 -17.54
N LEU A 324 -11.67 10.01 -18.34
CA LEU A 324 -10.77 8.98 -18.86
C LEU A 324 -9.52 8.83 -17.98
N GLU A 325 -9.19 9.85 -17.20
CA GLU A 325 -8.03 9.86 -16.30
C GLU A 325 -8.28 9.07 -15.02
N HIS A 326 -9.47 9.20 -14.42
CA HIS A 326 -9.83 8.46 -13.22
C HIS A 326 -11.25 7.88 -13.25
N TYR A 327 -11.43 6.69 -12.68
CA TYR A 327 -12.73 6.03 -12.62
C TYR A 327 -12.76 4.94 -11.54
N ALA A 328 -13.96 4.52 -11.15
CA ALA A 328 -14.15 3.49 -10.13
C ALA A 328 -14.76 2.20 -10.69
N LEU A 329 -14.12 1.07 -10.43
CA LEU A 329 -14.56 -0.26 -10.87
C LEU A 329 -15.20 -1.05 -9.73
N CYS A 330 -16.35 -1.68 -10.01
CA CYS A 330 -17.07 -2.50 -9.04
C CYS A 330 -16.25 -3.73 -8.64
N ARG A 331 -16.11 -3.95 -7.33
CA ARG A 331 -15.43 -5.11 -6.73
C ARG A 331 -16.37 -6.08 -6.01
N CYS A 332 -17.56 -5.61 -5.63
CA CYS A 332 -18.54 -6.38 -4.86
C CYS A 332 -19.43 -7.31 -5.70
N GLY A 333 -19.32 -7.29 -7.03
CA GLY A 333 -20.17 -8.05 -7.95
C GLY A 333 -21.63 -7.55 -8.08
N ARG A 334 -22.07 -6.58 -7.28
CA ARG A 334 -23.48 -6.16 -7.18
C ARG A 334 -23.79 -4.78 -7.74
N SER A 335 -22.83 -4.10 -8.39
CA SER A 335 -23.13 -2.79 -8.99
C SER A 335 -24.21 -2.88 -10.08
N GLN A 336 -25.02 -1.83 -10.18
CA GLN A 336 -26.00 -1.67 -11.24
C GLN A 336 -25.38 -1.14 -12.55
N ASN A 337 -24.22 -0.49 -12.51
CA ASN A 337 -23.58 0.12 -13.68
C ASN A 337 -22.25 -0.56 -14.06
N LYS A 338 -22.18 -1.90 -13.97
CA LYS A 338 -20.95 -2.65 -14.24
C LYS A 338 -20.36 -2.31 -15.63
N PRO A 339 -19.02 -2.22 -15.76
CA PRO A 339 -18.00 -2.50 -14.75
C PRO A 339 -17.81 -1.39 -13.70
N PHE A 340 -18.45 -0.23 -13.85
CA PHE A 340 -18.29 0.88 -12.93
C PHE A 340 -18.98 0.60 -11.59
N CYS A 341 -18.48 1.22 -10.52
CA CYS A 341 -19.13 1.16 -9.21
C CYS A 341 -20.33 2.11 -9.16
N SER A 342 -21.45 1.63 -8.62
CA SER A 342 -22.68 2.40 -8.42
C SER A 342 -23.03 2.58 -6.93
N GLY A 343 -22.06 2.42 -6.03
CA GLY A 343 -22.30 2.49 -4.58
C GLY A 343 -22.96 1.26 -3.94
N MET A 344 -23.40 0.27 -4.73
CA MET A 344 -24.12 -0.92 -4.21
C MET A 344 -23.37 -1.71 -3.13
N HIS A 345 -22.04 -1.59 -3.04
CA HIS A 345 -21.23 -2.25 -2.02
C HIS A 345 -21.66 -1.91 -0.58
N TRP A 346 -22.13 -0.68 -0.33
CA TRP A 346 -22.70 -0.29 0.96
C TRP A 346 -23.97 -1.07 1.28
N TYR A 347 -24.90 -1.13 0.33
CA TYR A 347 -26.22 -1.75 0.53
C TYR A 347 -26.15 -3.27 0.65
N VAL A 348 -25.20 -3.90 -0.03
CA VAL A 348 -25.00 -5.36 0.08
C VAL A 348 -24.04 -5.75 1.20
N GLY A 349 -23.56 -4.78 1.99
CA GLY A 349 -22.61 -5.03 3.08
C GLY A 349 -21.34 -5.73 2.62
N PHE A 350 -20.81 -5.35 1.45
CA PHE A 350 -19.57 -5.93 0.94
C PHE A 350 -18.43 -5.63 1.91
N ARG A 351 -17.64 -6.66 2.23
CA ARG A 351 -16.47 -6.54 3.11
C ARG A 351 -15.26 -7.21 2.47
N ASP A 352 -14.12 -6.62 2.70
CA ASP A 352 -12.85 -7.30 2.57
C ASP A 352 -12.74 -8.46 3.56
N PRO A 353 -11.89 -9.47 3.29
CA PRO A 353 -11.53 -10.45 4.28
C PRO A 353 -11.08 -9.73 5.57
N ALA A 354 -11.72 -10.06 6.68
CA ALA A 354 -11.36 -9.47 7.95
C ALA A 354 -9.91 -9.85 8.29
N PRO A 355 -9.12 -8.94 8.88
CA PRO A 355 -7.95 -9.34 9.64
C PRO A 355 -8.34 -10.38 10.70
N ASP A 356 -7.35 -11.08 11.26
CA ASP A 356 -7.55 -11.97 12.40
C ASP A 356 -8.48 -11.33 13.45
N ALA A 357 -9.38 -12.12 14.07
CA ALA A 357 -10.37 -11.62 15.02
C ALA A 357 -9.71 -10.93 16.24
N GLU A 358 -8.46 -11.27 16.53
CA GLU A 358 -7.65 -10.67 17.60
C GLU A 358 -6.84 -9.44 17.14
N HIS A 359 -6.88 -9.07 15.85
CA HIS A 359 -6.16 -7.92 15.31
C HIS A 359 -6.75 -6.62 15.84
N ARG A 360 -6.05 -5.99 16.78
CA ARG A 360 -6.33 -4.62 17.17
C ARG A 360 -5.66 -3.67 16.19
N PRO A 361 -6.41 -2.76 15.55
CA PRO A 361 -5.83 -1.87 14.55
C PRO A 361 -4.79 -0.96 15.18
N THR A 362 -3.73 -0.61 14.46
CA THR A 362 -2.80 0.43 14.91
C THR A 362 -3.43 1.83 14.80
N VAL A 363 -2.81 2.84 15.40
CA VAL A 363 -3.26 4.24 15.24
C VAL A 363 -3.20 4.65 13.76
N PHE A 364 -2.21 4.15 13.01
CA PHE A 364 -2.08 4.34 11.57
C PHE A 364 -3.24 3.72 10.79
N GLU A 365 -3.57 2.46 11.06
CA GLU A 365 -4.68 1.77 10.40
C GLU A 365 -6.02 2.44 10.69
N TRP A 366 -6.25 2.82 11.96
CA TRP A 366 -7.47 3.51 12.37
C TRP A 366 -7.59 4.90 11.75
N ALA A 367 -6.48 5.64 11.62
CA ALA A 367 -6.45 6.93 10.95
C ALA A 367 -6.88 6.86 9.47
N GLY A 368 -6.86 5.67 8.86
CA GLY A 368 -7.06 5.48 7.42
C GLY A 368 -5.76 5.41 6.62
N GLY A 369 -4.65 5.05 7.26
CA GLY A 369 -3.36 4.82 6.64
C GLY A 369 -2.69 6.06 6.06
N LEU A 370 -1.71 5.82 5.18
CA LEU A 370 -0.88 6.87 4.58
C LEU A 370 -1.73 7.86 3.75
N PRO A 371 -2.72 7.42 2.94
CA PRO A 371 -3.56 8.36 2.19
C PRO A 371 -4.30 9.37 3.08
N ALA A 372 -4.72 8.97 4.28
CA ALA A 372 -5.38 9.88 5.22
C ALA A 372 -4.40 10.89 5.82
N LEU A 373 -3.22 10.42 6.25
CA LEU A 373 -2.17 11.28 6.78
C LEU A 373 -1.64 12.26 5.73
N GLU A 374 -1.47 11.84 4.47
CA GLU A 374 -1.07 12.72 3.38
C GLU A 374 -2.11 13.80 3.08
N ARG A 375 -3.41 13.46 3.08
CA ARG A 375 -4.47 14.48 2.95
C ARG A 375 -4.38 15.52 4.06
N MET A 376 -4.19 15.08 5.30
CA MET A 376 -4.02 15.97 6.46
C MET A 376 -2.80 16.86 6.31
N THR A 377 -1.62 16.32 6.02
CA THR A 377 -0.40 17.11 5.94
C THR A 377 -0.42 18.06 4.74
N ARG A 378 -1.04 17.69 3.62
CA ARG A 378 -1.25 18.59 2.49
C ARG A 378 -2.18 19.75 2.86
N LEU A 379 -3.32 19.49 3.50
CA LEU A 379 -4.17 20.58 4.02
C LEU A 379 -3.41 21.49 4.97
N PHE A 380 -2.58 20.91 5.84
CA PHE A 380 -1.77 21.68 6.77
C PHE A 380 -0.77 22.59 6.04
N TYR A 381 0.10 22.03 5.21
CA TYR A 381 1.22 22.74 4.59
C TYR A 381 0.85 23.55 3.35
N GLU A 382 -0.16 23.14 2.58
CA GLU A 382 -0.55 23.81 1.32
C GLU A 382 -1.68 24.84 1.52
N LYS A 383 -2.53 24.67 2.55
CA LYS A 383 -3.66 25.58 2.82
C LYS A 383 -3.44 26.42 4.08
N HIS A 384 -3.22 25.79 5.23
CA HIS A 384 -3.24 26.50 6.53
C HIS A 384 -1.94 27.25 6.83
N VAL A 385 -0.78 26.61 6.67
CA VAL A 385 0.54 27.22 6.95
C VAL A 385 0.80 28.49 6.12
N PRO A 386 0.57 28.54 4.79
CA PRO A 386 0.86 29.73 3.99
C PRO A 386 -0.02 30.93 4.35
N GLN A 387 -1.19 30.70 4.95
CA GLN A 387 -2.11 31.75 5.38
C GLN A 387 -1.81 32.26 6.80
N ASP A 388 -0.91 31.59 7.52
CA ASP A 388 -0.61 31.89 8.91
C ASP A 388 0.65 32.77 9.03
N PRO A 389 0.54 33.99 9.58
CA PRO A 389 1.67 34.92 9.63
C PRO A 389 2.82 34.44 10.54
N LEU A 390 2.54 33.55 11.50
CA LEU A 390 3.52 33.04 12.44
C LEU A 390 4.28 31.84 11.88
N LEU A 391 3.59 30.94 11.16
CA LEU A 391 4.19 29.74 10.60
C LEU A 391 4.70 29.89 9.17
N ALA A 392 4.07 30.72 8.33
CA ALA A 392 4.47 30.85 6.93
C ALA A 392 5.97 31.14 6.74
N PRO A 393 6.62 32.03 7.52
CA PRO A 393 8.06 32.26 7.38
C PRO A 393 8.93 31.03 7.65
N LEU A 394 8.50 30.13 8.57
CA LEU A 394 9.25 28.93 8.94
C LEU A 394 9.29 27.89 7.81
N PHE A 395 8.31 27.92 6.92
CA PHE A 395 8.11 26.93 5.86
C PHE A 395 8.24 27.53 4.45
N ALA A 396 8.60 28.81 4.31
CA ALA A 396 8.67 29.50 3.02
C ALA A 396 9.60 28.83 2.00
N THR A 397 10.63 28.11 2.46
CA THR A 397 11.59 27.38 1.61
C THR A 397 11.48 25.87 1.78
N MET A 398 10.34 25.36 2.25
CA MET A 398 10.15 23.91 2.38
C MET A 398 10.17 23.23 1.00
N SER A 399 10.63 21.98 0.98
CA SER A 399 10.57 21.17 -0.25
C SER A 399 9.11 20.90 -0.63
N PRO A 400 8.76 20.83 -1.94
CA PRO A 400 7.40 20.52 -2.37
C PRO A 400 6.84 19.18 -1.85
N ASP A 401 7.72 18.20 -1.60
CA ASP A 401 7.38 16.88 -1.07
C ASP A 401 7.36 16.81 0.48
N HIS A 402 7.51 17.94 1.18
CA HIS A 402 7.48 18.01 2.64
C HIS A 402 6.19 17.43 3.27
N PRO A 403 4.98 17.64 2.73
CA PRO A 403 3.76 17.02 3.26
C PRO A 403 3.82 15.49 3.28
N GLN A 404 4.34 14.87 2.23
CA GLN A 404 4.47 13.43 2.08
C GLN A 404 5.50 12.86 3.06
N ARG A 405 6.63 13.56 3.25
CA ARG A 405 7.64 13.19 4.25
C ARG A 405 7.06 13.17 5.66
N VAL A 406 6.29 14.19 6.03
CA VAL A 406 5.66 14.26 7.36
C VAL A 406 4.57 13.19 7.52
N ALA A 407 3.81 12.89 6.46
CA ALA A 407 2.82 11.81 6.50
C ALA A 407 3.47 10.44 6.71
N LYS A 408 4.60 10.16 6.03
CA LYS A 408 5.39 8.93 6.24
C LYS A 408 5.98 8.86 7.64
N TRP A 409 6.49 9.98 8.17
CA TRP A 409 6.97 10.07 9.55
C TRP A 409 5.87 9.71 10.55
N LEU A 410 4.71 10.37 10.44
CA LEU A 410 3.57 10.09 11.31
C LEU A 410 3.06 8.65 11.13
N GLY A 411 3.06 8.15 9.89
CA GLY A 411 2.62 6.80 9.59
C GLY A 411 3.47 5.75 10.30
N GLU A 412 4.79 5.85 10.16
CA GLU A 412 5.73 4.95 10.84
C GLU A 412 5.61 5.05 12.37
N VAL A 413 5.50 6.27 12.90
CA VAL A 413 5.31 6.47 14.35
C VAL A 413 4.03 5.82 14.86
N PHE A 414 2.94 5.89 14.11
CA PHE A 414 1.63 5.35 14.50
C PHE A 414 1.45 3.85 14.23
N GLY A 415 2.55 3.13 14.01
CA GLY A 415 2.55 1.68 13.78
C GLY A 415 2.30 1.28 12.33
N GLY A 416 2.50 2.20 11.38
CA GLY A 416 2.59 1.89 9.96
C GLY A 416 3.98 1.41 9.55
N PRO A 417 4.21 1.13 8.26
CA PRO A 417 5.49 0.62 7.77
C PRO A 417 6.62 1.64 7.84
N ALA A 418 7.87 1.14 7.80
CA ALA A 418 9.10 1.90 8.02
C ALA A 418 9.52 2.83 6.86
N ARG A 419 8.55 3.40 6.12
CA ARG A 419 8.79 4.17 4.89
C ARG A 419 9.62 5.41 5.14
N TYR A 420 9.44 6.08 6.28
CA TYR A 420 10.21 7.27 6.55
C TYR A 420 11.67 6.93 6.83
N SER A 421 11.91 5.90 7.64
CA SER A 421 13.25 5.44 7.96
C SER A 421 14.00 4.90 6.75
N GLU A 422 13.34 4.10 5.92
CA GLU A 422 13.91 3.51 4.71
C GLU A 422 14.24 4.58 3.65
N GLU A 423 13.36 5.57 3.45
CA GLU A 423 13.55 6.57 2.38
C GLU A 423 14.35 7.80 2.82
N TYR A 424 14.22 8.24 4.08
CA TYR A 424 14.76 9.51 4.56
C TYR A 424 15.78 9.38 5.68
N GLY A 425 16.02 8.18 6.24
CA GLY A 425 17.06 7.97 7.25
C GLY A 425 16.60 8.19 8.71
N GLY A 426 15.30 8.12 8.97
CA GLY A 426 14.75 7.93 10.31
C GLY A 426 14.95 9.12 11.27
N TYR A 427 14.94 8.84 12.57
CA TYR A 427 14.95 9.87 13.63
C TYR A 427 16.11 10.86 13.48
N THR A 428 17.32 10.39 13.20
CA THR A 428 18.51 11.24 13.03
C THR A 428 18.30 12.29 11.93
N ARG A 429 17.70 11.89 10.79
CA ARG A 429 17.33 12.84 9.74
C ARG A 429 16.30 13.85 10.25
N MET A 430 15.23 13.41 10.89
CA MET A 430 14.16 14.29 11.37
C MET A 430 14.71 15.37 12.31
N VAL A 431 15.52 14.98 13.29
CA VAL A 431 16.12 15.93 14.24
C VAL A 431 17.06 16.91 13.57
N SER A 432 17.87 16.47 12.60
CA SER A 432 18.74 17.37 11.83
C SER A 432 17.98 18.50 11.14
N GLN A 433 16.68 18.32 10.87
CA GLN A 433 15.82 19.34 10.26
C GLN A 433 15.22 20.32 11.27
N HIS A 434 15.47 20.15 12.56
CA HIS A 434 14.98 21.02 13.63
C HIS A 434 16.11 21.79 14.33
N VAL A 435 17.30 21.19 14.44
CA VAL A 435 18.45 21.79 15.14
C VAL A 435 18.76 23.20 14.65
N GLY A 436 18.93 24.12 15.60
CA GLY A 436 19.31 25.51 15.33
C GLY A 436 18.21 26.42 14.78
N LYS A 437 16.95 25.94 14.68
CA LYS A 437 15.83 26.76 14.18
C LYS A 437 15.24 27.73 15.21
N GLY A 438 15.56 27.59 16.49
CA GLY A 438 15.09 28.50 17.55
C GLY A 438 13.57 28.62 17.63
N LEU A 439 12.84 27.51 17.51
CA LEU A 439 11.38 27.52 17.53
C LEU A 439 10.86 28.03 18.87
N THR A 440 9.83 28.89 18.83
CA THR A 440 9.20 29.45 20.03
C THR A 440 7.99 28.62 20.48
N GLU A 441 7.60 28.78 21.75
CA GLU A 441 6.39 28.14 22.27
C GLU A 441 5.12 28.62 21.56
N GLU A 442 5.07 29.89 21.14
CA GLU A 442 3.96 30.45 20.37
C GLU A 442 3.83 29.77 19.00
N GLN A 443 4.96 29.59 18.29
CA GLN A 443 5.01 28.87 17.02
C GLN A 443 4.57 27.41 17.20
N ARG A 444 5.05 26.74 18.25
CA ARG A 444 4.65 25.37 18.58
C ARG A 444 3.16 25.24 18.81
N ALA A 445 2.59 26.06 19.69
CA ALA A 445 1.17 26.02 20.02
C ALA A 445 0.30 26.27 18.77
N ARG A 446 0.72 27.20 17.91
CA ARG A 446 0.02 27.49 16.66
C ARG A 446 0.13 26.33 15.66
N TRP A 447 1.30 25.69 15.56
CA TRP A 447 1.51 24.51 14.72
C TRP A 447 0.60 23.36 15.14
N VAL A 448 0.51 23.06 16.44
CA VAL A 448 -0.38 22.02 16.99
C VAL A 448 -1.83 22.33 16.63
N GLN A 449 -2.29 23.56 16.90
CA GLN A 449 -3.67 23.97 16.61
C GLN A 449 -4.05 23.78 15.13
N LEU A 450 -3.19 24.23 14.21
CA LEU A 450 -3.46 24.15 12.78
C LEU A 450 -3.38 22.71 12.26
N LEU A 451 -2.49 21.88 12.78
CA LEU A 451 -2.43 20.47 12.41
C LEU A 451 -3.66 19.70 12.90
N THR A 452 -4.11 19.96 14.14
CA THR A 452 -5.34 19.38 14.69
C THR A 452 -6.58 19.78 13.89
N ARG A 453 -6.65 21.03 13.39
CA ARG A 453 -7.70 21.47 12.46
C ARG A 453 -7.62 20.73 11.13
N SER A 454 -6.40 20.60 10.58
CA SER A 454 -6.18 19.91 9.32
C SER A 454 -6.58 18.44 9.38
N ALA A 455 -6.38 17.77 10.54
CA ALA A 455 -6.85 16.41 10.78
C ALA A 455 -8.38 16.30 10.67
N GLN A 456 -9.10 17.25 11.25
CA GLN A 456 -10.58 17.29 11.17
C GLN A 456 -11.04 17.54 9.73
N GLU A 457 -10.47 18.52 9.04
CA GLU A 457 -10.80 18.83 7.64
C GLU A 457 -10.45 17.68 6.68
N ALA A 458 -9.41 16.89 6.98
CA ALA A 458 -9.02 15.71 6.21
C ALA A 458 -9.95 14.51 6.40
N GLY A 459 -10.88 14.59 7.38
CA GLY A 459 -11.79 13.51 7.74
C GLY A 459 -11.11 12.38 8.51
N LEU A 460 -10.05 12.66 9.28
CA LEU A 460 -9.51 11.67 10.23
C LEU A 460 -10.58 11.34 11.29
N PRO A 461 -10.49 10.16 11.94
CA PRO A 461 -11.45 9.77 12.97
C PRO A 461 -11.60 10.81 14.08
N ASN A 462 -12.81 10.93 14.60
CA ASN A 462 -13.17 11.89 15.65
C ASN A 462 -13.63 11.21 16.95
N ASP A 463 -13.50 9.88 17.06
CA ASP A 463 -13.76 9.15 18.29
C ASP A 463 -12.78 9.57 19.42
N PRO A 464 -13.23 9.58 20.69
CA PRO A 464 -12.40 10.02 21.82
C PRO A 464 -11.05 9.30 21.92
N GLU A 465 -11.03 8.00 21.62
CA GLU A 465 -9.85 7.13 21.69
C GLU A 465 -8.77 7.60 20.71
N PHE A 466 -9.10 7.76 19.43
CA PHE A 466 -8.18 8.27 18.42
C PHE A 466 -7.74 9.70 18.71
N ARG A 467 -8.67 10.58 19.08
CA ARG A 467 -8.35 11.99 19.35
C ARG A 467 -7.41 12.15 20.55
N SER A 468 -7.52 11.28 21.55
CA SER A 468 -6.60 11.22 22.68
C SER A 468 -5.20 10.79 22.24
N ALA A 469 -5.07 9.65 21.55
CA ALA A 469 -3.78 9.11 21.14
C ALA A 469 -3.04 10.05 20.17
N PHE A 470 -3.73 10.52 19.11
CA PHE A 470 -3.19 11.44 18.13
C PHE A 470 -2.78 12.77 18.75
N GLY A 471 -3.68 13.38 19.54
CA GLY A 471 -3.42 14.67 20.19
C GLY A 471 -2.25 14.61 21.17
N ALA A 472 -2.14 13.53 21.95
CA ALA A 472 -1.05 13.33 22.90
C ALA A 472 0.32 13.24 22.19
N TYR A 473 0.41 12.50 21.08
CA TYR A 473 1.66 12.43 20.30
C TYR A 473 2.04 13.79 19.72
N ILE A 474 1.09 14.47 19.06
CA ILE A 474 1.34 15.76 18.43
C ILE A 474 1.81 16.79 19.46
N GLU A 475 1.20 16.83 20.64
CA GLU A 475 1.62 17.68 21.74
C GLU A 475 3.03 17.31 22.24
N TRP A 476 3.26 16.02 22.53
CA TRP A 476 4.55 15.52 23.01
C TRP A 476 5.70 15.78 22.02
N GLY A 477 5.52 15.40 20.75
CA GLY A 477 6.52 15.55 19.70
C GLY A 477 6.81 17.02 19.37
N SER A 478 5.81 17.89 19.40
CA SER A 478 6.02 19.33 19.16
C SER A 478 6.90 19.98 20.22
N ARG A 479 6.84 19.53 21.49
CA ARG A 479 7.72 20.02 22.56
C ARG A 479 9.17 19.58 22.35
N LEU A 480 9.37 18.36 21.85
CA LEU A 480 10.70 17.87 21.48
C LEU A 480 11.28 18.65 20.30
N ALA A 481 10.45 19.03 19.32
CA ALA A 481 10.88 19.88 18.21
C ALA A 481 11.38 21.25 18.71
N VAL A 482 10.68 21.87 19.67
CA VAL A 482 11.13 23.11 20.32
C VAL A 482 12.46 22.90 21.02
N GLU A 483 12.58 21.88 21.88
CA GLU A 483 13.81 21.58 22.62
C GLU A 483 15.00 21.36 21.69
N ASN A 484 14.85 20.50 20.68
CA ASN A 484 15.91 20.17 19.72
C ASN A 484 16.29 21.37 18.85
N SER A 485 15.41 22.36 18.68
CA SER A 485 15.69 23.53 17.84
C SER A 485 16.52 24.62 18.51
N GLN A 486 16.69 24.56 19.83
CA GLN A 486 17.39 25.60 20.58
C GLN A 486 18.88 25.68 20.23
N THR A 487 19.47 26.85 20.43
CA THR A 487 20.91 27.03 20.29
C THR A 487 21.65 26.23 21.35
N GLY A 488 22.62 25.41 20.94
CA GLY A 488 23.40 24.56 21.86
C GLY A 488 22.72 23.24 22.25
N ALA A 489 21.57 22.91 21.66
CA ALA A 489 20.95 21.60 21.85
C ALA A 489 21.86 20.49 21.31
N THR A 490 22.05 19.43 22.10
CA THR A 490 22.78 18.21 21.75
C THR A 490 21.85 16.99 21.83
N PRO A 491 20.97 16.77 20.83
CA PRO A 491 20.09 15.62 20.81
C PRO A 491 20.89 14.31 20.80
N PRO A 492 20.40 13.24 21.48
CA PRO A 492 21.08 11.95 21.44
C PRO A 492 21.14 11.39 19.99
N PRO A 493 22.33 10.97 19.51
CA PRO A 493 22.57 10.72 18.08
C PRO A 493 21.85 9.50 17.49
N ASN A 494 21.61 8.45 18.29
CA ASN A 494 21.15 7.14 17.83
C ASN A 494 19.80 6.76 18.46
N MET A 495 18.89 7.72 18.65
CA MET A 495 17.54 7.42 19.13
C MET A 495 16.76 6.61 18.08
N PRO A 496 16.03 5.57 18.50
CA PRO A 496 15.15 4.83 17.60
C PRO A 496 14.00 5.72 17.13
N MET A 497 13.30 5.27 16.09
CA MET A 497 12.03 5.86 15.70
C MET A 497 11.04 5.79 16.87
N PRO A 498 10.32 6.89 17.18
CA PRO A 498 9.26 6.84 18.16
C PRO A 498 8.19 5.89 17.68
N HIS A 499 7.66 5.08 18.60
CA HIS A 499 6.49 4.26 18.36
C HIS A 499 5.38 4.74 19.28
N TRP A 500 4.22 5.06 18.73
CA TRP A 500 3.08 5.61 19.46
C TRP A 500 1.83 4.78 19.19
N ASP A 501 1.43 4.02 20.20
CA ASP A 501 0.26 3.14 20.15
C ASP A 501 -0.94 3.77 20.88
N TRP A 502 -1.96 2.96 21.19
CA TRP A 502 -3.13 3.40 21.94
C TRP A 502 -2.84 3.71 23.42
N HIS A 503 -1.67 3.31 23.92
CA HIS A 503 -1.22 3.59 25.28
C HIS A 503 -0.32 4.83 25.30
N THR A 504 -0.05 5.38 26.48
CA THR A 504 0.84 6.54 26.59
C THR A 504 2.29 6.11 26.43
N ALA A 505 2.80 6.16 25.19
CA ALA A 505 4.18 5.82 24.86
C ALA A 505 5.23 6.87 25.30
N ALA A 506 4.83 7.90 26.05
CA ALA A 506 5.73 8.95 26.56
C ALA A 506 6.69 8.47 27.67
N GLY A 507 6.45 7.31 28.27
CA GLY A 507 7.21 6.80 29.41
C GLY A 507 6.96 7.58 30.71
N ALA A 508 7.60 7.13 31.80
CA ALA A 508 7.53 7.83 33.08
C ALA A 508 8.28 9.18 33.03
N PRO A 509 7.92 10.18 33.86
CA PRO A 509 8.67 11.43 33.95
C PRO A 509 10.18 11.17 34.17
N GLY A 510 11.02 11.83 33.39
CA GLY A 510 12.48 11.69 33.46
C GLY A 510 13.07 10.50 32.68
N SER A 511 12.25 9.67 32.03
CA SER A 511 12.71 8.54 31.20
C SER A 511 13.44 8.95 29.91
N ARG A 512 13.36 10.24 29.52
CA ARG A 512 13.97 10.77 28.29
C ARG A 512 15.16 11.68 28.60
N VAL A 513 16.23 11.53 27.84
CA VAL A 513 17.36 12.46 27.82
C VAL A 513 16.95 13.76 27.12
N SER A 514 17.04 14.88 27.82
CA SER A 514 16.82 16.20 27.22
C SER A 514 18.00 16.59 26.32
N ALA A 515 17.74 17.13 25.14
CA ALA A 515 18.77 17.71 24.27
C ALA A 515 19.39 18.98 24.87
N LEU A 516 18.78 19.55 25.91
CA LEU A 516 19.32 20.68 26.69
C LEU A 516 20.00 20.23 27.98
N ALA A 517 20.02 18.92 28.26
CA ALA A 517 20.75 18.43 29.42
C ALA A 517 22.25 18.75 29.25
N PRO A 518 22.93 19.21 30.31
CA PRO A 518 24.40 19.24 30.30
C PRO A 518 24.92 17.83 29.95
N PRO A 519 26.06 17.71 29.24
CA PRO A 519 26.70 16.42 29.04
C PRO A 519 26.82 15.75 30.41
N ALA A 520 26.30 14.53 30.53
CA ALA A 520 26.17 13.86 31.82
C ALA A 520 27.52 13.93 32.55
N ALA A 521 27.57 14.69 33.64
CA ALA A 521 28.66 14.54 34.59
C ALA A 521 28.51 13.12 35.14
N GLU A 522 29.46 12.24 34.84
CA GLU A 522 29.53 10.91 35.43
C GLU A 522 29.58 11.06 36.95
N THR A 523 28.43 11.00 37.63
CA THR A 523 28.37 11.03 39.09
C THR A 523 28.70 9.63 39.59
N GLY A 524 30.00 9.32 39.60
CA GLY A 524 30.58 8.07 40.10
C GLY A 524 32.03 7.94 39.63
N PRO A 525 32.89 7.20 40.36
CA PRO A 525 34.19 6.81 39.82
C PRO A 525 33.97 6.03 38.50
N PRO A 526 34.86 6.19 37.50
CA PRO A 526 34.76 5.45 36.25
C PRO A 526 34.71 3.94 36.54
N PRO A 527 33.92 3.17 35.78
CA PRO A 527 33.82 1.74 35.98
C PRO A 527 35.22 1.11 35.90
N ALA A 528 35.54 0.25 36.87
CA ALA A 528 36.82 -0.45 36.88
C ALA A 528 36.88 -1.42 35.69
N LEU A 529 37.85 -1.19 34.80
CA LEU A 529 38.13 -2.11 33.70
C LEU A 529 39.02 -3.26 34.22
N PRO A 530 38.84 -4.48 33.73
CA PRO A 530 39.65 -5.63 34.13
C PRO A 530 41.10 -5.44 33.73
N ALA A 531 42.03 -5.79 34.61
CA ALA A 531 43.46 -5.75 34.32
C ALA A 531 43.86 -6.79 33.24
N ASP A 532 45.09 -6.66 32.73
CA ASP A 532 45.64 -7.61 31.76
C ASP A 532 45.74 -9.01 32.38
N GLY A 533 45.10 -10.00 31.74
CA GLY A 533 45.05 -11.38 32.22
C GLY A 533 44.09 -11.63 33.39
N GLU A 534 43.37 -10.61 33.86
CA GLU A 534 42.28 -10.77 34.82
C GLU A 534 41.04 -11.36 34.13
N GLN A 535 40.36 -12.28 34.83
CA GLN A 535 39.12 -12.87 34.35
C GLN A 535 37.97 -11.87 34.48
N VAL A 536 37.22 -11.66 33.40
CA VAL A 536 36.12 -10.68 33.40
C VAL A 536 34.84 -11.29 33.96
N ARG A 537 34.18 -10.57 34.87
CA ARG A 537 32.98 -11.01 35.61
C ARG A 537 31.84 -10.03 35.44
N PHE A 538 30.61 -10.52 35.38
CA PHE A 538 29.48 -9.66 35.07
C PHE A 538 29.23 -8.63 36.18
N GLY A 539 29.14 -9.05 37.44
CA GLY A 539 28.88 -8.14 38.55
C GLY A 539 29.94 -7.05 38.75
N GLU A 540 31.21 -7.39 38.53
CA GLU A 540 32.36 -6.51 38.81
C GLU A 540 32.72 -5.61 37.62
N HIS A 541 32.67 -6.14 36.40
CA HIS A 541 33.27 -5.50 35.22
C HIS A 541 32.26 -5.13 34.14
N VAL A 542 31.14 -5.85 34.00
CA VAL A 542 30.18 -5.62 32.90
C VAL A 542 28.99 -4.79 33.34
N LYS A 543 28.35 -5.18 34.46
CA LYS A 543 27.18 -4.48 35.02
C LYS A 543 27.45 -2.99 35.25
N PRO A 544 28.62 -2.55 35.77
CA PRO A 544 28.91 -1.13 35.95
C PRO A 544 29.09 -0.34 34.64
N LEU A 545 29.34 -1.00 33.51
CA LEU A 545 29.44 -0.33 32.21
C LEU A 545 28.07 0.16 31.71
N PHE A 546 26.98 -0.49 32.13
CA PHE A 546 25.61 -0.07 31.83
C PHE A 546 25.11 0.93 32.87
N ARG A 547 24.85 2.17 32.44
CA ARG A 547 24.32 3.24 33.31
C ARG A 547 22.86 2.94 33.68
N SER A 548 22.37 3.56 34.76
CA SER A 548 20.95 3.42 35.17
C SER A 548 19.99 3.79 34.05
N MET A 549 20.35 4.78 33.23
CA MET A 549 19.58 5.22 32.07
C MET A 549 19.59 4.19 30.93
N ASP A 550 20.73 3.54 30.69
CA ASP A 550 20.84 2.45 29.70
C ASP A 550 19.90 1.32 30.09
N ARG A 551 19.93 0.91 31.37
CA ARG A 551 19.02 -0.10 31.92
C ARG A 551 17.56 0.29 31.74
N GLN A 552 17.16 1.49 32.21
CA GLN A 552 15.78 1.96 32.09
C GLN A 552 15.28 1.95 30.64
N SER A 553 16.16 2.31 29.70
CA SER A 553 15.84 2.33 28.26
C SER A 553 15.70 0.92 27.66
N MET A 554 16.19 -0.12 28.33
CA MET A 554 16.17 -1.50 27.84
C MET A 554 15.25 -2.43 28.63
N THR A 555 14.83 -2.06 29.84
CA THR A 555 14.02 -2.92 30.74
C THR A 555 12.75 -3.49 30.09
N PHE A 556 12.18 -2.82 29.08
CA PHE A 556 11.01 -3.33 28.35
C PHE A 556 11.34 -4.49 27.40
N VAL A 557 12.61 -4.67 27.01
CA VAL A 557 13.13 -5.78 26.20
C VAL A 557 13.77 -6.83 27.09
N PHE A 558 14.74 -6.44 27.94
CA PHE A 558 15.41 -7.26 28.95
C PHE A 558 16.22 -6.39 29.92
N ASP A 559 16.62 -6.92 31.09
CA ASP A 559 17.32 -6.14 32.11
C ASP A 559 18.85 -6.13 31.91
N LEU A 560 19.43 -4.98 31.57
CA LEU A 560 20.89 -4.81 31.43
C LEU A 560 21.70 -5.00 32.72
N TRP A 561 21.05 -5.11 33.88
CA TRP A 561 21.69 -5.47 35.14
C TRP A 561 21.41 -6.90 35.59
N SER A 562 20.72 -7.68 34.76
CA SER A 562 20.54 -9.13 34.91
C SER A 562 21.61 -9.88 34.13
N HIS A 563 22.39 -10.70 34.82
CA HIS A 563 23.41 -11.56 34.20
C HIS A 563 22.79 -12.49 33.15
N GLU A 564 21.65 -13.10 33.47
CA GLU A 564 20.96 -14.04 32.60
C GLU A 564 20.55 -13.40 31.28
N ASP A 565 19.94 -12.21 31.36
CA ASP A 565 19.47 -11.48 30.18
C ASP A 565 20.64 -11.01 29.31
N VAL A 566 21.64 -10.37 29.92
CA VAL A 566 22.82 -9.88 29.19
C VAL A 566 23.60 -11.05 28.58
N SER A 567 23.69 -12.19 29.26
CA SER A 567 24.35 -13.40 28.74
C SER A 567 23.59 -14.02 27.57
N ARG A 568 22.24 -14.06 27.63
CA ARG A 568 21.38 -14.54 26.55
C ARG A 568 21.51 -13.69 25.28
N HIS A 569 21.71 -12.38 25.44
CA HIS A 569 21.77 -11.41 24.34
C HIS A 569 23.18 -10.90 24.03
N ALA A 570 24.23 -11.51 24.60
CA ALA A 570 25.58 -10.95 24.61
C ALA A 570 26.15 -10.66 23.21
N ASP A 571 25.99 -11.59 22.26
CA ASP A 571 26.53 -11.44 20.90
C ASP A 571 25.86 -10.29 20.15
N ALA A 572 24.54 -10.13 20.31
CA ALA A 572 23.77 -9.03 19.73
C ALA A 572 24.13 -7.68 20.37
N ILE A 573 24.33 -7.65 21.70
CA ILE A 573 24.79 -6.46 22.41
C ILE A 573 26.18 -6.06 21.92
N LEU A 574 27.14 -6.99 21.85
CA LEU A 574 28.49 -6.71 21.37
C LEU A 574 28.49 -6.17 19.92
N GLN A 575 27.65 -6.73 19.05
CA GLN A 575 27.50 -6.23 17.68
C GLN A 575 27.03 -4.76 17.67
N ARG A 576 26.04 -4.41 18.51
CA ARG A 576 25.51 -3.05 18.62
C ARG A 576 26.52 -2.07 19.22
N LEU A 577 27.27 -2.49 20.24
CA LEU A 577 28.36 -1.72 20.87
C LEU A 577 29.46 -1.42 19.85
N ARG A 578 29.92 -2.42 19.09
CA ARG A 578 30.93 -2.25 18.02
C ARG A 578 30.46 -1.34 16.89
N ALA A 579 29.17 -1.39 16.57
CA ALA A 579 28.57 -0.49 15.59
C ALA A 579 28.37 0.95 16.13
N GLY A 580 28.64 1.20 17.41
CA GLY A 580 28.41 2.50 18.06
C GLY A 580 26.92 2.88 18.16
N THR A 581 26.01 1.92 17.98
CA THR A 581 24.55 2.13 17.99
C THR A 581 23.92 1.91 19.36
N MET A 582 24.71 1.48 20.34
CA MET A 582 24.33 1.30 21.73
C MET A 582 25.46 1.84 22.62
N PRO A 583 25.14 2.60 23.68
CA PRO A 583 23.82 3.17 23.99
C PRO A 583 23.39 4.25 22.98
N CYS A 584 22.09 4.60 22.97
CA CYS A 584 21.49 5.49 21.97
C CYS A 584 22.02 6.95 22.04
N ASP A 585 22.64 7.32 23.15
CA ASP A 585 23.17 8.65 23.45
C ASP A 585 24.69 8.79 23.21
N GLY A 586 25.38 7.72 22.80
CA GLY A 586 26.79 7.79 22.40
C GLY A 586 27.51 6.44 22.41
N ALA A 587 28.50 6.28 21.53
CA ALA A 587 29.29 5.05 21.45
C ALA A 587 30.16 4.84 22.69
N TRP A 588 30.32 3.58 23.11
CA TRP A 588 31.31 3.22 24.12
C TRP A 588 32.75 3.43 23.60
N PRO A 589 33.68 3.86 24.46
CA PRO A 589 35.10 3.80 24.17
C PRO A 589 35.57 2.34 23.96
N ALA A 590 36.66 2.16 23.19
CA ALA A 590 37.12 0.84 22.74
C ALA A 590 37.44 -0.12 23.90
N ASP A 591 38.00 0.38 24.99
CA ASP A 591 38.36 -0.38 26.19
C ASP A 591 37.15 -1.01 26.90
N ARG A 592 36.00 -0.31 26.94
CA ARG A 592 34.74 -0.86 27.47
C ARG A 592 34.18 -1.95 26.55
N ILE A 593 34.31 -1.78 25.23
CA ILE A 593 33.90 -2.78 24.24
C ILE A 593 34.77 -4.03 24.38
N ASP A 594 36.08 -3.87 24.54
CA ASP A 594 37.03 -4.96 24.73
C ASP A 594 36.79 -5.72 26.02
N ALA A 595 36.46 -5.02 27.13
CA ALA A 595 36.07 -5.66 28.38
C ALA A 595 34.80 -6.52 28.22
N PHE A 596 33.79 -6.01 27.51
CA PHE A 596 32.57 -6.78 27.23
C PHE A 596 32.83 -7.98 26.31
N ALA A 597 33.67 -7.83 25.29
CA ALA A 597 34.07 -8.92 24.40
C ALA A 597 34.83 -10.01 25.17
N ARG A 598 35.81 -9.62 26.00
CA ARG A 598 36.54 -10.55 26.88
C ARG A 598 35.61 -11.31 27.82
N TRP A 599 34.58 -10.66 28.37
CA TRP A 599 33.59 -11.35 29.19
C TRP A 599 32.82 -12.46 28.44
N ILE A 600 32.52 -12.24 27.15
CA ILE A 600 31.93 -13.28 26.30
C ILE A 600 32.92 -14.43 26.10
N ASP A 601 34.17 -14.11 25.78
CA ASP A 601 35.24 -15.09 25.54
C ASP A 601 35.57 -15.91 26.81
N ASP A 602 35.49 -15.30 28.00
CA ASP A 602 35.67 -15.93 29.31
C ASP A 602 34.47 -16.81 29.75
N GLY A 603 33.50 -17.02 28.86
CA GLY A 603 32.35 -17.88 29.09
C GLY A 603 31.21 -17.20 29.86
N ARG A 604 31.11 -15.87 29.82
CA ARG A 604 29.99 -15.08 30.38
C ARG A 604 29.83 -15.30 31.89
N GLN A 605 30.91 -15.17 32.65
CA GLN A 605 30.92 -15.40 34.10
C GLN A 605 30.00 -14.42 34.86
N PRO A 606 29.24 -14.85 35.89
CA PRO A 606 28.35 -13.98 36.66
C PRO A 606 29.04 -12.87 37.46
#